data_AF-A0A357KP34-F1
#
_entry.id   AF-A0A357KP34-F1
#
_cell.length_a   1.000
_cell.length_b   1.000
_cell.length_c   1.000
_cell.angle_alpha   90.00
_cell.angle_beta   90.00
_cell.angle_gamma   90.00
#
_symmetry.space_group_name_H-M   'P 1'
#
loop_
_entity.id
_entity.type
_entity.pdbx_description
1 polymer ?
#
loop_
_entity_poly.entity_id
_entity_poly.type
_entity_poly.pdbx_seq_one_letter_code
_entity_poly.pdbx_strand_id
1 'polypeptide(L)'
;LNEARYLTFVHGDAKLANFCFSYNGKKVAAVDFQYVGGGCGMKDVAYFISSCLNENECERLEDELLNYYFKSLSQALTQYQPQIDTAAVEAEWRTLYPVAWTDFYRFLKGWSPSHWKIHSYSERLAREVISQLPVE
;
A
#
# COMPACT_ATOMS: atom_id res chain seq x y z
N LEU A 1 8.69 8.25 2.00
CA LEU A 1 8.52 6.97 1.25
C LEU A 1 9.75 6.55 0.44
N ASN A 2 10.45 7.47 -0.25
CA ASN A 2 11.68 7.11 -0.99
C ASN A 2 12.92 6.99 -0.08
N GLU A 3 12.85 7.53 1.13
CA GLU A 3 13.90 7.44 2.15
C GLU A 3 13.66 6.30 3.16
N ALA A 4 12.70 5.41 2.89
CA ALA A 4 12.49 4.23 3.72
C ALA A 4 13.74 3.34 3.68
N ARG A 5 14.07 2.69 4.80
CA ARG A 5 15.23 1.80 4.90
C ARG A 5 15.05 0.57 4.02
N TYR A 6 13.86 -0.01 4.02
CA TYR A 6 13.55 -1.21 3.25
C TYR A 6 12.81 -0.84 1.95
N LEU A 7 13.57 -0.73 0.87
CA LEU A 7 13.05 -0.50 -0.49
C LEU A 7 12.94 -1.81 -1.27
N THR A 8 11.92 -1.90 -2.12
CA THR A 8 11.69 -2.99 -3.06
C THR A 8 11.46 -2.43 -4.46
N PHE A 9 11.46 -3.29 -5.47
CA PHE A 9 10.77 -2.99 -6.71
C PHE A 9 9.26 -2.97 -6.44
N VAL A 10 8.65 -1.81 -6.69
CA VAL A 10 7.19 -1.66 -6.67
C VAL A 10 6.65 -1.78 -8.09
N HIS A 11 5.43 -2.26 -8.22
CA HIS A 11 4.66 -2.23 -9.46
C HIS A 11 4.39 -0.79 -9.89
N GLY A 12 4.09 0.10 -8.93
CA GLY A 12 3.83 1.52 -9.16
C GLY A 12 2.41 1.84 -9.63
N ASP A 13 1.62 0.83 -9.98
CA ASP A 13 0.21 0.94 -10.40
C ASP A 13 -0.56 -0.34 -10.04
N ALA A 14 -0.41 -0.80 -8.80
CA ALA A 14 -0.96 -2.06 -8.31
C ALA A 14 -2.48 -1.99 -8.03
N LYS A 15 -3.28 -1.50 -8.96
CA LYS A 15 -4.75 -1.51 -8.88
C LYS A 15 -5.32 -2.86 -9.32
N LEU A 16 -6.48 -3.25 -8.79
CA LEU A 16 -7.15 -4.52 -9.06
C LEU A 16 -7.27 -4.85 -10.56
N ALA A 17 -7.51 -3.84 -11.40
CA ALA A 17 -7.61 -3.99 -12.86
C ALA A 17 -6.31 -4.51 -13.52
N ASN A 18 -5.16 -4.34 -12.86
CA ASN A 18 -3.85 -4.79 -13.31
C ASN A 18 -3.49 -6.19 -12.76
N PHE A 19 -4.46 -6.90 -12.17
CA PHE A 19 -4.28 -8.28 -11.73
C PHE A 19 -5.28 -9.22 -12.43
N CYS A 20 -4.75 -10.28 -13.02
CA CYS A 20 -5.54 -11.35 -13.63
C CYS A 20 -5.69 -12.51 -12.66
N PHE A 21 -6.92 -12.89 -12.34
CA PHE A 21 -7.23 -14.00 -11.44
C PHE A 21 -7.67 -15.23 -12.24
N SER A 22 -7.21 -16.41 -11.86
CA SER A 22 -7.75 -17.66 -12.42
C SER A 22 -9.22 -17.82 -12.04
N TYR A 23 -9.97 -18.58 -12.84
CA TYR A 23 -11.40 -18.82 -12.61
C TYR A 23 -11.73 -19.29 -11.17
N ASN A 24 -10.85 -20.08 -10.56
CA ASN A 24 -11.02 -20.59 -9.20
C ASN A 24 -10.39 -19.70 -8.11
N GLY A 25 -9.86 -18.52 -8.46
CA GLY A 25 -9.21 -17.57 -7.54
C GLY A 25 -7.88 -18.03 -6.92
N LYS A 26 -7.34 -19.19 -7.31
CA LYS A 26 -6.13 -19.77 -6.70
C LYS A 26 -4.82 -19.28 -7.30
N LYS A 27 -4.87 -18.64 -8.48
CA LYS A 27 -3.70 -18.08 -9.15
C LYS A 27 -3.98 -16.63 -9.51
N VAL A 28 -2.94 -15.82 -9.41
CA VAL A 28 -2.96 -14.41 -9.76
C VAL A 28 -1.73 -14.09 -10.59
N ALA A 29 -1.87 -13.22 -11.59
CA ALA A 29 -0.77 -12.62 -12.32
C ALA A 29 -0.92 -11.10 -12.31
N ALA A 30 0.14 -10.37 -11.96
CA ALA A 30 0.21 -8.93 -12.17
C ALA A 30 0.60 -8.63 -13.61
N VAL A 31 0.03 -7.56 -14.18
CA VAL A 31 0.30 -7.08 -15.54
C VAL A 31 0.44 -5.57 -15.55
N ASP A 32 0.90 -4.98 -16.66
CA ASP A 32 1.07 -3.53 -16.82
C ASP A 32 2.13 -2.90 -15.88
N PHE A 33 3.38 -3.32 -16.08
CA PHE A 33 4.55 -2.89 -15.31
C PHE A 33 5.16 -1.55 -15.80
N GLN A 34 4.37 -0.67 -16.41
CA GLN A 34 4.90 0.57 -17.02
C GLN A 34 5.44 1.58 -15.99
N TYR A 35 5.07 1.46 -14.71
CA TYR A 35 5.46 2.36 -13.61
C TYR A 35 6.39 1.73 -12.57
N VAL A 36 7.06 0.61 -12.92
CA VAL A 36 7.98 -0.06 -12.00
C VAL A 36 9.11 0.86 -11.57
N GLY A 37 9.46 0.82 -10.28
CA GLY A 37 10.56 1.58 -9.71
C GLY A 37 10.95 1.13 -8.32
N GLY A 38 12.00 1.73 -7.75
CA GLY A 38 12.40 1.51 -6.36
C GLY A 38 11.50 2.29 -5.39
N GLY A 39 11.00 1.64 -4.34
CA GLY A 39 10.15 2.30 -3.35
C GLY A 39 9.77 1.42 -2.17
N CYS A 40 9.13 2.03 -1.16
CA CYS A 40 8.47 1.29 -0.09
C CYS A 40 7.27 0.49 -0.65
N GLY A 41 7.17 -0.79 -0.30
CA GLY A 41 6.11 -1.69 -0.78
C GLY A 41 4.70 -1.27 -0.35
N MET A 42 4.56 -0.44 0.69
CA MET A 42 3.27 0.12 1.10
C MET A 42 2.58 0.96 0.02
N LYS A 43 3.33 1.49 -0.95
CA LYS A 43 2.74 2.15 -2.13
C LYS A 43 1.79 1.21 -2.87
N ASP A 44 2.26 0.00 -3.20
CA ASP A 44 1.45 -0.98 -3.93
C ASP A 44 0.32 -1.53 -3.06
N VAL A 45 0.58 -1.78 -1.77
CA VAL A 45 -0.43 -2.32 -0.84
C VAL A 45 -1.59 -1.34 -0.67
N ALA A 46 -1.29 -0.06 -0.39
CA ALA A 46 -2.32 0.97 -0.26
C ALA A 46 -3.12 1.13 -1.56
N TYR A 47 -2.44 1.15 -2.71
CA TYR A 47 -3.13 1.26 -4.00
C TYR A 47 -4.04 0.06 -4.26
N PHE A 48 -3.55 -1.16 -4.03
CA PHE A 48 -4.34 -2.38 -4.23
C PHE A 48 -5.59 -2.39 -3.34
N ILE A 49 -5.43 -2.20 -2.02
CA ILE A 49 -6.54 -2.20 -1.06
C ILE A 49 -7.59 -1.15 -1.45
N SER A 50 -7.15 0.08 -1.74
CA SER A 50 -8.06 1.16 -2.16
C SER A 50 -8.83 0.87 -3.45
N SER A 51 -8.34 -0.05 -4.28
CA SER A 51 -8.96 -0.43 -5.55
C SER A 51 -9.93 -1.61 -5.43
N CYS A 52 -9.83 -2.37 -4.34
CA CYS A 52 -10.68 -3.52 -4.06
C CYS A 52 -11.90 -3.16 -3.20
N LEU A 53 -11.76 -2.17 -2.32
CA LEU A 53 -12.71 -1.90 -1.25
C LEU A 53 -13.25 -0.47 -1.31
N ASN A 54 -14.44 -0.28 -0.74
CA ASN A 54 -14.92 1.07 -0.43
C ASN A 54 -14.25 1.62 0.84
N GLU A 55 -14.40 2.91 1.10
CA GLU A 55 -13.85 3.62 2.26
C GLU A 55 -14.04 2.89 3.59
N ASN A 56 -15.30 2.59 3.92
CA ASN A 56 -15.68 2.06 5.22
C ASN A 56 -15.09 0.65 5.40
N GLU A 57 -14.97 -0.10 4.31
CA GLU A 57 -14.30 -1.39 4.30
C GLU A 57 -12.79 -1.24 4.47
N CYS A 58 -12.14 -0.24 3.85
CA CYS A 58 -10.71 0.02 4.02
C CYS A 58 -10.38 0.30 5.49
N GLU A 59 -11.14 1.19 6.14
CA GLU A 59 -10.96 1.53 7.54
C GLU A 59 -11.23 0.31 8.45
N ARG A 60 -12.34 -0.40 8.22
CA ARG A 60 -12.74 -1.54 9.06
C ARG A 60 -11.81 -2.74 8.94
N LEU A 61 -11.24 -2.97 7.75
CA LEU A 61 -10.42 -4.16 7.45
C LEU A 61 -8.91 -3.88 7.44
N GLU A 62 -8.48 -2.65 7.70
CA GLU A 62 -7.07 -2.23 7.62
C GLU A 62 -6.15 -3.19 8.36
N ASP A 63 -6.39 -3.39 9.66
CA ASP A 63 -5.56 -4.24 10.50
C ASP A 63 -5.57 -5.70 10.02
N GLU A 64 -6.73 -6.22 9.63
CA GLU A 64 -6.85 -7.60 9.15
C GLU A 64 -6.05 -7.84 7.87
N LEU A 65 -6.17 -6.93 6.90
CA LEU A 65 -5.47 -6.99 5.61
C LEU A 65 -3.97 -6.81 5.78
N LEU A 66 -3.54 -5.86 6.61
CA LEU A 66 -2.12 -5.65 6.90
C LEU A 66 -1.53 -6.85 7.63
N ASN A 67 -2.22 -7.42 8.61
CA ASN A 67 -1.79 -8.63 9.30
C ASN A 67 -1.63 -9.80 8.32
N TYR A 68 -2.57 -9.97 7.39
CA TYR A 68 -2.47 -11.00 6.35
C TYR A 68 -1.29 -10.76 5.41
N TYR A 69 -1.10 -9.52 4.97
CA TYR A 69 0.01 -9.12 4.10
C TYR A 69 1.36 -9.39 4.78
N PHE A 70 1.56 -8.89 6.01
CA PHE A 70 2.83 -9.04 6.71
C PHE A 70 3.13 -10.49 7.12
N LYS A 71 2.11 -11.29 7.46
CA LYS A 71 2.29 -12.73 7.64
C LYS A 71 2.84 -13.40 6.38
N SER A 72 2.27 -13.06 5.22
CA SER A 72 2.69 -13.63 3.93
C SER A 72 4.08 -13.12 3.53
N LEU A 73 4.34 -11.83 3.72
CA LEU A 73 5.65 -11.21 3.45
C LEU A 73 6.74 -11.79 4.34
N SER A 74 6.47 -11.99 5.63
CA SER A 74 7.43 -12.57 6.58
C SER A 74 7.82 -14.00 6.18
N GLN A 75 6.85 -14.82 5.75
CA GLN A 75 7.13 -16.16 5.21
C GLN A 75 8.00 -16.08 3.95
N ALA A 76 7.69 -15.20 3.01
CA ALA A 76 8.46 -15.02 1.78
C ALA A 76 9.88 -14.52 2.06
N LEU A 77 10.05 -13.52 2.92
CA LEU A 77 11.37 -12.99 3.29
C LEU A 77 12.21 -14.05 4.01
N THR A 78 11.62 -14.83 4.92
CA THR A 78 12.34 -15.92 5.60
C THR A 78 12.84 -16.96 4.60
N GLN A 79 12.07 -17.25 3.55
CA GLN A 79 12.43 -18.23 2.54
C GLN A 79 13.44 -17.70 1.50
N TYR A 80 13.24 -16.48 1.00
CA TYR A 80 13.96 -15.96 -0.17
C TYR A 80 15.03 -14.93 0.17
N GLN A 81 14.95 -14.31 1.35
CA GLN A 81 15.85 -13.26 1.83
C GLN A 81 16.14 -13.43 3.34
N PRO A 82 16.65 -14.59 3.79
CA PRO A 82 16.76 -14.95 5.20
C PRO A 82 17.64 -14.00 6.03
N GLN A 83 18.49 -13.20 5.39
CA GLN A 83 19.32 -12.18 6.02
C GLN A 83 18.55 -10.90 6.40
N ILE A 84 17.33 -10.72 5.89
CA ILE A 84 16.48 -9.56 6.19
C ILE A 84 15.68 -9.84 7.46
N ASP A 85 15.79 -8.94 8.44
CA ASP A 85 14.96 -8.97 9.65
C ASP A 85 13.50 -8.63 9.28
N THR A 86 12.65 -9.64 9.28
CA THR A 86 11.23 -9.51 8.90
C THR A 86 10.45 -8.64 9.87
N ALA A 87 10.78 -8.67 11.17
CA ALA A 87 10.13 -7.85 12.18
C ALA A 87 10.49 -6.37 12.00
N ALA A 88 11.74 -6.07 11.63
CA ALA A 88 12.16 -4.71 11.33
C ALA A 88 11.50 -4.14 10.06
N VAL A 89 11.31 -4.96 9.02
CA VAL A 89 10.56 -4.56 7.81
C VAL A 89 9.12 -4.24 8.16
N GLU A 90 8.44 -5.13 8.90
CA GLU A 90 7.05 -4.91 9.32
C GLU A 90 6.90 -3.66 10.19
N ALA A 91 7.78 -3.48 11.18
CA ALA A 91 7.76 -2.32 12.05
C ALA A 91 7.89 -1.00 11.27
N GLU A 92 8.86 -0.91 10.34
CA GLU A 92 9.00 0.28 9.49
C GLU A 92 7.76 0.45 8.58
N TRP A 93 7.40 -0.58 7.83
CA TRP A 93 6.36 -0.46 6.79
C TRP A 93 4.97 -0.20 7.37
N ARG A 94 4.64 -0.70 8.55
CA ARG A 94 3.38 -0.33 9.23
C ARG A 94 3.27 1.17 9.49
N THR A 95 4.36 1.82 9.89
CA THR A 95 4.37 3.29 10.07
C THR A 95 4.25 4.06 8.75
N LEU A 96 4.68 3.45 7.64
CA LEU A 96 4.64 4.05 6.31
C LEU A 96 3.35 3.80 5.55
N TYR A 97 2.53 2.83 5.95
CA TYR A 97 1.22 2.58 5.35
C TYR A 97 0.32 3.83 5.30
N PRO A 98 0.08 4.57 6.41
CA PRO A 98 -0.74 5.78 6.36
C PRO A 98 -0.15 6.88 5.47
N VAL A 99 1.17 6.97 5.39
CA VAL A 99 1.89 7.90 4.50
C VAL A 99 1.69 7.52 3.03
N ALA A 100 1.79 6.23 2.70
CA ALA A 100 1.56 5.70 1.36
C ALA A 100 0.11 5.92 0.91
N TRP A 101 -0.86 5.69 1.79
CA TRP A 101 -2.26 5.98 1.52
C TRP A 101 -2.51 7.46 1.30
N THR A 102 -1.92 8.32 2.13
CA THR A 102 -2.04 9.77 2.02
C THR A 102 -1.46 10.30 0.71
N ASP A 103 -0.30 9.77 0.27
CA ASP A 103 0.28 10.13 -1.03
C ASP A 103 -0.62 9.73 -2.20
N PHE A 104 -1.21 8.53 -2.13
CA PHE A 104 -2.20 8.09 -3.12
C PHE A 104 -3.45 8.97 -3.13
N TYR A 105 -3.99 9.30 -1.95
CA TYR A 105 -5.13 10.21 -1.82
C TYR A 105 -4.83 11.61 -2.39
N ARG A 106 -3.65 12.16 -2.12
CA ARG A 106 -3.17 13.42 -2.70
C ARG A 106 -3.15 13.36 -4.23
N PHE A 107 -2.65 12.27 -4.80
CA PHE A 107 -2.67 12.05 -6.25
C PHE A 107 -4.10 12.06 -6.80
N LEU A 108 -5.02 11.30 -6.19
CA LEU A 108 -6.43 11.25 -6.62
C LEU A 108 -7.10 12.63 -6.55
N LYS A 109 -6.92 13.35 -5.44
CA LYS A 109 -7.41 14.72 -5.26
C LYS A 109 -6.95 15.67 -6.36
N GLY A 110 -5.68 15.57 -6.77
CA GLY A 110 -5.11 16.42 -7.82
C GLY A 110 -5.54 16.03 -9.24
N TRP A 111 -5.71 14.73 -9.49
CA TRP A 111 -6.04 14.21 -10.83
C TRP A 111 -7.54 14.25 -11.13
N SER A 112 -8.37 13.89 -10.16
CA SER A 112 -9.83 13.86 -10.30
C SER A 112 -10.48 14.26 -8.96
N PRO A 113 -10.65 15.57 -8.70
CA PRO A 113 -11.15 16.09 -7.42
C PRO A 113 -12.57 15.61 -7.05
N SER A 114 -13.34 15.16 -8.03
CA SER A 114 -14.68 14.57 -7.88
C SER A 114 -14.67 13.03 -7.88
N HIS A 115 -13.50 12.39 -7.85
CA HIS A 115 -13.39 10.93 -7.83
C HIS A 115 -14.03 10.39 -6.55
N TRP A 116 -14.85 9.36 -6.69
CA TRP A 116 -15.62 8.74 -5.59
C TRP A 116 -14.77 8.18 -4.42
N LYS A 117 -13.44 8.13 -4.57
CA LYS A 117 -12.48 7.69 -3.55
C LYS A 117 -11.98 8.84 -2.65
N ILE A 118 -12.53 10.05 -2.84
CA ILE A 118 -12.21 11.21 -2.03
C ILE A 118 -13.23 11.32 -0.89
N HIS A 119 -12.81 10.94 0.31
CA HIS A 119 -13.73 10.72 1.41
C HIS A 119 -13.09 10.84 2.81
N SER A 120 -13.91 10.79 3.86
CA SER A 120 -13.58 11.15 5.25
C SER A 120 -12.38 10.43 5.90
N TYR A 121 -12.23 9.11 5.71
CA TYR A 121 -11.10 8.29 6.12
C TYR A 121 -9.80 8.78 5.49
N SER A 122 -9.79 8.98 4.17
CA SER A 122 -8.60 9.47 3.46
C SER A 122 -8.24 10.90 3.91
N GLU A 123 -9.24 11.73 4.23
CA GLU A 123 -9.02 13.05 4.80
C GLU A 123 -8.51 13.02 6.24
N ARG A 124 -9.05 12.14 7.08
CA ARG A 124 -8.58 11.92 8.46
C ARG A 124 -7.12 11.46 8.47
N LEU A 125 -6.80 10.45 7.69
CA LEU A 125 -5.45 9.91 7.56
C LEU A 125 -4.46 10.96 7.05
N ALA A 126 -4.87 11.76 6.05
CA ALA A 126 -4.05 12.86 5.57
C ALA A 126 -3.79 13.91 6.67
N ARG A 127 -4.79 14.26 7.47
CA ARG A 127 -4.63 15.20 8.60
C ARG A 127 -3.71 14.63 9.69
N GLU A 128 -3.83 13.35 10.00
CA GLU A 128 -2.97 12.65 10.96
C GLU A 128 -1.51 12.60 10.48
N VAL A 129 -1.28 12.32 9.20
CA VAL A 129 0.07 12.33 8.63
C VAL A 129 0.64 13.75 8.63
N ILE A 130 -0.13 14.74 8.16
CA ILE A 130 0.33 16.14 8.10
C ILE A 130 0.69 16.68 9.49
N SER A 131 -0.06 16.33 10.54
CA SER A 131 0.22 16.80 11.91
C SER A 131 1.50 16.20 12.51
N GLN A 132 2.00 15.09 11.96
CA GLN A 132 3.24 14.43 12.37
C GLN A 132 4.45 14.90 11.55
N LEU A 133 4.23 15.61 10.44
CA LEU A 133 5.32 16.19 9.66
C LEU A 133 5.90 17.41 10.40
N PRO A 134 7.23 17.62 10.31
CA PRO A 134 7.84 18.83 10.82
C PRO A 134 7.18 20.07 10.19
N VAL A 135 6.83 21.05 11.01
CA VAL A 135 6.50 22.39 10.52
C VAL A 135 7.83 23.06 10.21
N GLU A 136 8.07 23.39 8.94
CA GLU A 136 9.21 24.24 8.54
C GLU A 136 9.07 25.67 9.07
#